data_AF-A0A0H2S806-F1
#
_entry.id   AF-A0A0H2S806-F1
#
_cell.length_a   1.000
_cell.length_b   1.000
_cell.length_c   1.000
_cell.angle_alpha   90.00
_cell.angle_beta   90.00
_cell.angle_gamma   90.00
#
_symmetry.space_group_name_H-M   'P 1'
#
loop_
_entity.id
_entity.type
_entity.pdbx_description
1 polymer ?
#
loop_
_entity_poly.entity_id
_entity_poly.type
_entity_poly.pdbx_seq_one_letter_code
_entity_poly.pdbx_strand_id
1 'polypeptide(L)'
;MSEDAAATADMHSSDEEFVQFKEKLKDDVTFTQTGGSPRTLKASEAKSSREAVGIWKVGDEAWKVFSKREKKKKNILKDLEDDYSRAKDNGVPMGNPSFVQGKVKIGNGTATDGFVLITDFMEGSNFQKGAGSFNAALKRENVPKDATKPDYKKILAGCEAAVKVGLRDCQGFIKTGISEPLRFIDVHTGWNAQTKKFNPSGEADALLEAIKAWPTSK
;
A
#
# COMPACT_ATOMS: atom_id res chain seq x y z
N MET A 1 60.26 -22.22 -12.06
CA MET A 1 59.52 -22.66 -10.87
C MET A 1 59.52 -21.45 -9.94
N SER A 2 58.51 -20.56 -10.01
CA SER A 2 57.26 -20.62 -9.20
C SER A 2 57.61 -20.75 -7.71
N GLU A 3 57.24 -19.83 -6.82
CA GLU A 3 55.90 -19.31 -6.59
C GLU A 3 55.90 -17.84 -6.09
N ASP A 4 54.90 -17.09 -6.58
CA ASP A 4 54.56 -15.73 -6.20
C ASP A 4 53.88 -15.66 -4.82
N ALA A 5 54.28 -14.67 -4.03
CA ALA A 5 53.60 -14.30 -2.79
C ALA A 5 52.30 -13.54 -3.11
N ALA A 6 51.15 -14.13 -2.80
CA ALA A 6 49.85 -13.50 -2.95
C ALA A 6 49.63 -12.43 -1.87
N ALA A 7 49.52 -11.18 -2.32
CA ALA A 7 49.10 -10.04 -1.51
C ALA A 7 47.60 -10.15 -1.16
N THR A 8 47.29 -10.04 0.13
CA THR A 8 45.94 -9.90 0.67
C THR A 8 45.36 -8.54 0.28
N ALA A 9 44.42 -8.53 -0.65
CA ALA A 9 43.57 -7.39 -0.93
C ALA A 9 42.45 -7.32 0.10
N ASP A 10 42.60 -6.42 1.05
CA ASP A 10 41.56 -5.97 1.98
C ASP A 10 40.51 -5.18 1.18
N MET A 11 39.47 -5.88 0.75
CA MET A 11 38.34 -5.31 0.04
C MET A 11 37.39 -4.71 1.08
N HIS A 12 37.66 -3.45 1.45
CA HIS A 12 36.71 -2.60 2.16
C HIS A 12 35.43 -2.45 1.31
N SER A 13 34.50 -3.37 1.50
CA SER A 13 33.10 -3.22 1.14
C SER A 13 32.56 -2.05 1.95
N SER A 14 32.38 -0.90 1.29
CA SER A 14 31.66 0.23 1.88
C SER A 14 30.26 -0.23 2.27
N ASP A 15 30.05 -0.38 3.57
CA ASP A 15 28.74 -0.57 4.18
C ASP A 15 27.86 0.64 3.82
N GLU A 16 27.13 0.53 2.70
CA GLU A 16 26.01 1.41 2.42
C GLU A 16 24.92 1.10 3.46
N GLU A 17 24.88 1.91 4.52
CA GLU A 17 23.86 1.85 5.55
C GLU A 17 22.45 1.78 4.94
N PHE A 18 21.82 0.62 5.12
CA PHE A 18 20.43 0.39 4.79
C PHE A 18 19.54 1.19 5.75
N VAL A 19 19.06 2.35 5.31
CA VAL A 19 18.03 3.08 6.07
C VAL A 19 16.69 2.35 5.89
N GLN A 20 16.40 1.44 6.81
CA GLN A 20 15.05 0.94 7.02
C GLN A 20 14.30 2.00 7.83
N PHE A 21 13.30 2.66 7.25
CA PHE A 21 12.43 3.59 7.97
C PHE A 21 11.46 2.82 8.89
N LYS A 22 11.99 2.14 9.92
CA LYS A 22 11.21 1.72 11.10
C LYS A 22 10.97 2.91 12.03
N GLU A 23 11.76 3.97 11.91
CA GLU A 23 11.61 5.21 12.65
C GLU A 23 10.67 6.18 11.93
N LYS A 24 9.95 6.98 12.72
CA LYS A 24 9.15 8.11 12.21
C LYS A 24 10.05 8.99 11.33
N LEU A 25 9.58 9.32 10.14
CA LEU A 25 10.28 10.21 9.23
C LEU A 25 10.63 11.52 9.95
N LYS A 26 11.91 11.90 9.96
CA LYS A 26 12.42 13.06 10.69
C LYS A 26 12.48 14.32 9.83
N ASP A 27 12.64 14.14 8.53
CA ASP A 27 12.86 15.23 7.58
C ASP A 27 11.70 15.37 6.59
N ASP A 28 11.42 16.62 6.20
CA ASP A 28 10.42 16.92 5.18
C ASP A 28 10.80 16.28 3.83
N VAL A 29 9.79 15.94 3.05
CA VAL A 29 9.97 15.37 1.71
C VAL A 29 9.51 16.37 0.68
N THR A 30 10.35 16.65 -0.31
CA THR A 30 9.95 17.42 -1.49
C THR A 30 9.79 16.47 -2.67
N PHE A 31 8.57 16.40 -3.20
CA PHE A 31 8.29 15.74 -4.47
C PHE A 31 8.18 16.77 -5.58
N THR A 32 8.82 16.51 -6.71
CA THR A 32 8.72 17.35 -7.92
C THR A 32 8.33 16.46 -9.09
N GLN A 33 7.09 16.58 -9.56
CA GLN A 33 6.64 15.91 -10.78
C GLN A 33 7.50 16.35 -11.97
N THR A 34 7.74 15.47 -12.94
CA THR A 34 8.44 15.82 -14.17
C THR A 34 7.77 17.01 -14.86
N GLY A 35 8.48 18.14 -14.97
CA GLY A 35 7.96 19.39 -15.54
C GLY A 35 7.02 20.20 -14.62
N GLY A 36 6.80 19.76 -13.38
CA GLY A 36 5.94 20.43 -12.41
C GLY A 36 6.71 21.24 -11.36
N SER A 37 5.98 22.00 -10.54
CA SER A 37 6.52 22.70 -9.39
C SER A 37 6.78 21.75 -8.21
N PRO A 38 7.81 22.01 -7.37
CA PRO A 38 8.07 21.22 -6.19
C PRO A 38 6.94 21.37 -5.16
N ARG A 39 6.59 20.27 -4.51
CA ARG A 39 5.66 20.22 -3.38
C ARG A 39 6.37 19.65 -2.16
N THR A 40 6.36 20.41 -1.06
CA THR A 40 6.88 19.97 0.23
C THR A 40 5.78 19.26 1.03
N LEU A 41 6.12 18.10 1.57
CA LEU A 41 5.31 17.22 2.40
C LEU A 41 5.98 17.15 3.78
N LYS A 42 5.25 17.57 4.82
CA LYS A 42 5.84 17.73 6.16
C LYS A 42 6.06 16.39 6.84
N ALA A 43 7.23 16.19 7.45
CA ALA A 43 7.55 14.96 8.16
C ALA A 43 6.58 14.71 9.33
N SER A 44 6.15 15.79 10.00
CA SER A 44 5.19 15.76 11.10
C SER A 44 3.81 15.22 10.72
N GLU A 45 3.45 15.29 9.44
CA GLU A 45 2.16 14.87 8.88
C GLU A 45 2.22 13.46 8.26
N ALA A 46 3.43 12.89 8.14
CA ALA A 46 3.64 11.61 7.51
C ALA A 46 3.09 10.47 8.38
N LYS A 47 2.35 9.55 7.74
CA LYS A 47 2.14 8.20 8.26
C LYS A 47 3.28 7.30 7.77
N SER A 48 3.72 6.38 8.63
CA SER A 48 4.80 5.45 8.31
C SER A 48 4.37 4.42 7.27
N SER A 49 5.32 3.99 6.44
CA SER A 49 5.17 2.93 5.45
C SER A 49 6.41 2.04 5.50
N ARG A 50 6.24 0.73 5.25
CA ARG A 50 7.37 -0.22 5.20
C ARG A 50 8.06 -0.26 3.85
N GLU A 51 7.34 0.14 2.81
CA GLU A 51 7.76 0.03 1.41
C GLU A 51 7.85 1.38 0.70
N ALA A 52 7.65 2.48 1.43
CA ALA A 52 7.63 3.82 0.88
C ALA A 52 8.22 4.79 1.90
N VAL A 53 8.64 5.98 1.43
CA VAL A 53 9.18 7.04 2.28
C VAL A 53 8.15 7.49 3.31
N GLY A 54 6.88 7.53 2.91
CA GLY A 54 5.76 7.85 3.79
C GLY A 54 4.45 7.97 3.03
N ILE A 55 3.39 8.25 3.79
CA ILE A 55 2.05 8.51 3.26
C ILE A 55 1.56 9.84 3.83
N TRP A 56 1.04 10.72 2.97
CA TRP A 56 0.49 12.02 3.33
C TRP A 56 -0.96 12.15 2.87
N LYS A 57 -1.73 12.98 3.58
CA LYS A 57 -2.99 13.52 3.07
C LYS A 57 -2.69 14.85 2.36
N VAL A 58 -3.09 14.98 1.10
CA VAL A 58 -2.91 16.19 0.29
C VAL A 58 -4.26 16.57 -0.28
N GLY A 59 -4.93 17.56 0.34
CA GLY A 59 -6.34 17.82 0.04
C GLY A 59 -7.20 16.59 0.34
N ASP A 60 -7.95 16.12 -0.64
CA ASP A 60 -8.79 14.92 -0.55
C ASP A 60 -8.10 13.64 -1.07
N GLU A 61 -6.79 13.70 -1.29
CA GLU A 61 -5.99 12.57 -1.79
C GLU A 61 -5.04 12.02 -0.73
N ALA A 62 -4.74 10.73 -0.83
CA ALA A 62 -3.65 10.07 -0.14
C ALA A 62 -2.47 9.90 -1.10
N TRP A 63 -1.31 10.45 -0.72
CA TRP A 63 -0.08 10.40 -1.49
C TRP A 63 0.91 9.46 -0.80
N LYS A 64 1.21 8.30 -1.41
CA LYS A 64 2.26 7.38 -0.96
C LYS A 64 3.50 7.60 -1.82
N VAL A 65 4.58 8.07 -1.22
CA VAL A 65 5.78 8.53 -1.95
C VAL A 65 6.88 7.47 -1.89
N PHE A 66 7.36 7.07 -3.06
CA PHE A 66 8.43 6.09 -3.24
C PHE A 66 9.67 6.76 -3.80
N SER A 67 10.84 6.39 -3.28
CA SER A 67 12.14 6.88 -3.76
C SER A 67 13.00 5.71 -4.22
N LYS A 68 13.80 5.92 -5.27
CA LYS A 68 14.81 4.96 -5.76
C LYS A 68 15.85 4.58 -4.69
N ARG A 69 15.98 5.34 -3.59
CA ARG A 69 16.81 4.96 -2.44
C ARG A 69 16.35 3.64 -1.80
N GLU A 70 15.09 3.25 -1.97
CA GLU A 70 14.53 1.99 -1.47
C GLU A 70 14.97 0.82 -2.40
N LYS A 71 16.26 0.48 -2.37
CA LYS A 71 16.96 -0.46 -3.29
C LYS A 71 16.42 -1.91 -3.34
N LYS A 72 15.31 -2.26 -2.67
CA LYS A 72 14.87 -3.66 -2.51
C LYS A 72 14.09 -4.23 -3.71
N LYS A 73 13.48 -3.42 -4.56
CA LYS A 73 12.68 -3.89 -5.71
C LYS A 73 13.03 -3.07 -6.96
N LYS A 74 13.70 -3.71 -7.94
CA LYS A 74 14.18 -3.04 -9.16
C LYS A 74 13.04 -2.43 -10.01
N ASN A 75 11.80 -2.91 -9.87
CA ASN A 75 10.65 -2.52 -10.70
C ASN A 75 9.38 -2.20 -9.90
N ILE A 76 9.49 -1.70 -8.66
CA ILE A 76 8.33 -1.49 -7.77
C ILE A 76 7.18 -0.69 -8.41
N LEU A 77 7.47 0.32 -9.25
CA LEU A 77 6.43 1.05 -9.97
C LEU A 77 5.61 0.14 -10.88
N LYS A 78 6.27 -0.62 -11.76
CA LYS A 78 5.60 -1.51 -12.71
C LYS A 78 4.84 -2.63 -11.99
N ASP A 79 5.42 -3.17 -10.93
CA ASP A 79 4.79 -4.21 -10.11
C ASP A 79 3.48 -3.69 -9.48
N LEU A 80 3.50 -2.47 -8.93
CA LEU A 80 2.31 -1.83 -8.37
C LEU A 80 1.29 -1.47 -9.46
N GLU A 81 1.70 -0.86 -10.58
CA GLU A 81 0.80 -0.58 -11.70
C GLU A 81 0.05 -1.83 -12.15
N ASP A 82 0.77 -2.94 -12.26
CA ASP A 82 0.25 -4.23 -12.64
C ASP A 82 -0.72 -4.81 -11.60
N ASP A 83 -0.41 -4.69 -10.31
CA ASP A 83 -1.29 -5.12 -9.22
C ASP A 83 -2.57 -4.30 -9.16
N TYR A 84 -2.46 -2.97 -9.23
CA TYR A 84 -3.62 -2.08 -9.26
C TYR A 84 -4.46 -2.28 -10.52
N SER A 85 -3.85 -2.49 -11.69
CA SER A 85 -4.59 -2.82 -12.91
C SER A 85 -5.42 -4.11 -12.76
N ARG A 86 -4.78 -5.20 -12.31
CA ARG A 86 -5.47 -6.48 -12.06
C ARG A 86 -6.56 -6.38 -11.01
N ALA A 87 -6.32 -5.62 -9.94
CA ALA A 87 -7.30 -5.40 -8.88
C ALA A 87 -8.52 -4.62 -9.41
N LYS A 88 -8.30 -3.62 -10.26
CA LYS A 88 -9.34 -2.82 -10.92
C LYS A 88 -10.22 -3.69 -11.79
N ASP A 89 -9.61 -4.50 -12.65
CA ASP A 89 -10.31 -5.42 -13.57
C ASP A 89 -11.16 -6.46 -12.82
N ASN A 90 -10.90 -6.66 -11.53
CA ASN A 90 -11.62 -7.59 -10.67
C ASN A 90 -12.50 -6.90 -9.62
N GLY A 91 -12.66 -5.57 -9.69
CA GLY A 91 -13.60 -4.82 -8.84
C GLY A 91 -13.15 -4.66 -7.38
N VAL A 92 -11.85 -4.75 -7.09
CA VAL A 92 -11.34 -4.46 -5.74
C VAL A 92 -11.53 -2.96 -5.46
N PRO A 93 -12.20 -2.59 -4.35
CA PRO A 93 -12.43 -1.19 -4.06
C PRO A 93 -11.16 -0.56 -3.50
N MET A 94 -10.56 0.37 -4.26
CA MET A 94 -9.25 0.98 -3.95
C MET A 94 -9.19 2.47 -4.32
N GLY A 95 -10.34 3.10 -4.56
CA GLY A 95 -10.44 4.48 -5.08
C GLY A 95 -9.98 4.60 -6.53
N ASN A 96 -9.52 5.79 -6.89
CA ASN A 96 -8.98 6.12 -8.22
C ASN A 96 -7.45 6.27 -8.17
N PRO A 97 -6.69 5.16 -8.18
CA PRO A 97 -5.24 5.19 -8.11
C PRO A 97 -4.62 5.79 -9.38
N SER A 98 -3.59 6.61 -9.22
CA SER A 98 -2.72 7.08 -10.29
C SER A 98 -1.26 7.09 -9.85
N PHE A 99 -0.34 6.94 -10.79
CA PHE A 99 1.10 6.91 -10.54
C PHE A 99 1.76 8.09 -11.23
N VAL A 100 2.43 8.94 -10.44
CA VAL A 100 3.07 10.15 -10.94
C VAL A 100 4.57 10.06 -10.71
N GLN A 101 5.33 9.95 -11.79
CA GLN A 101 6.80 9.93 -11.72
C GLN A 101 7.38 11.32 -11.48
N GLY A 102 8.52 11.37 -10.78
CA GLY A 102 9.21 12.62 -10.52
C GLY A 102 10.50 12.43 -9.73
N LYS A 103 10.92 13.49 -9.06
CA LYS A 103 12.07 13.51 -8.16
C LYS A 103 11.61 13.59 -6.71
N VAL A 104 12.26 12.82 -5.84
CA VAL A 104 12.04 12.82 -4.39
C VAL A 104 13.32 13.28 -3.69
N LYS A 105 13.19 14.31 -2.86
CA LYS A 105 14.25 14.84 -1.99
C LYS A 105 13.79 14.73 -0.54
N ILE A 106 14.62 14.13 0.32
CA ILE A 106 14.35 13.97 1.76
C ILE A 106 15.31 14.90 2.51
N GLY A 107 14.77 15.84 3.29
CA GLY A 107 15.53 16.88 3.98
C GLY A 107 16.46 17.64 3.03
N ASN A 108 17.73 17.76 3.42
CA ASN A 108 18.77 18.39 2.61
C ASN A 108 19.48 17.44 1.65
N GLY A 109 19.05 16.18 1.55
CA GLY A 109 19.69 15.17 0.71
C GLY A 109 19.58 15.45 -0.80
N THR A 110 20.33 14.68 -1.59
CA THR A 110 20.24 14.73 -3.06
C THR A 110 18.88 14.20 -3.54
N ALA A 111 18.25 14.94 -4.46
CA ALA A 111 17.04 14.50 -5.13
C ALA A 111 17.30 13.24 -5.98
N THR A 112 16.41 12.25 -5.88
CA THR A 112 16.52 10.97 -6.58
C THR A 112 15.26 10.71 -7.40
N ASP A 113 15.33 9.83 -8.39
CA ASP A 113 14.11 9.37 -9.08
C ASP A 113 13.16 8.73 -8.07
N GLY A 114 11.87 8.89 -8.32
CA GLY A 114 10.82 8.29 -7.52
C GLY A 114 9.47 8.46 -8.19
N PHE A 115 8.42 8.12 -7.46
CA PHE A 115 7.05 8.34 -7.90
C PHE A 115 6.13 8.49 -6.70
N VAL A 116 4.93 9.01 -6.95
CA VAL A 116 3.85 9.05 -5.98
C VAL A 116 2.73 8.18 -6.50
N LEU A 117 2.26 7.25 -5.66
CA LEU A 117 0.94 6.66 -5.80
C LEU A 117 -0.07 7.60 -5.15
N ILE A 118 -0.98 8.14 -5.96
CA ILE A 118 -2.07 9.02 -5.53
C ILE A 118 -3.35 8.20 -5.58
N THR A 119 -4.14 8.21 -4.53
CA THR A 119 -5.51 7.67 -4.54
C THR A 119 -6.41 8.53 -3.67
N ASP A 120 -7.72 8.32 -3.78
CA ASP A 120 -8.71 9.02 -2.99
C ASP A 120 -8.49 8.77 -1.48
N PHE A 121 -8.38 9.84 -0.69
CA PHE A 121 -8.33 9.72 0.76
C PHE A 121 -9.67 9.19 1.27
N MET A 122 -9.63 8.23 2.20
CA MET A 122 -10.81 7.73 2.88
C MET A 122 -10.68 7.97 4.38
N GLU A 123 -11.65 8.68 4.93
CA GLU A 123 -11.88 8.71 6.37
C GLU A 123 -12.55 7.41 6.84
N GLY A 124 -12.51 7.16 8.14
CA GLY A 124 -13.15 6.02 8.77
C GLY A 124 -12.17 5.15 9.54
N SER A 125 -12.61 3.93 9.84
CA SER A 125 -11.86 3.01 10.68
C SER A 125 -10.88 2.22 9.86
N ASN A 126 -9.60 2.41 10.15
CA ASN A 126 -8.54 1.60 9.55
C ASN A 126 -8.61 0.17 10.08
N PHE A 127 -8.38 -0.80 9.19
CA PHE A 127 -8.10 -2.17 9.56
C PHE A 127 -6.76 -2.60 8.99
N GLN A 128 -6.15 -3.56 9.67
CA GLN A 128 -4.81 -4.05 9.41
C GLN A 128 -4.80 -5.56 9.57
N LYS A 129 -4.65 -6.31 8.46
CA LYS A 129 -4.38 -7.76 8.43
C LYS A 129 -5.30 -8.62 9.32
N GLY A 130 -6.14 -9.43 8.67
CA GLY A 130 -6.93 -10.46 9.34
C GLY A 130 -8.19 -9.98 10.04
N ALA A 131 -8.97 -10.94 10.52
CA ALA A 131 -10.36 -10.74 10.95
C ALA A 131 -10.53 -9.85 12.19
N GLY A 132 -9.57 -9.85 13.12
CA GLY A 132 -9.72 -9.12 14.39
C GLY A 132 -9.80 -7.61 14.22
N SER A 133 -8.85 -7.00 13.50
CA SER A 133 -8.85 -5.56 13.23
C SER A 133 -9.99 -5.16 12.30
N PHE A 134 -10.35 -6.03 11.35
CA PHE A 134 -11.47 -5.82 10.45
C PHE A 134 -12.81 -5.79 11.21
N ASN A 135 -13.07 -6.76 12.08
CA ASN A 135 -14.26 -6.76 12.95
C ASN A 135 -14.32 -5.53 13.86
N ALA A 136 -13.18 -5.06 14.36
CA ALA A 136 -13.13 -3.82 15.12
C ALA A 136 -13.53 -2.60 14.27
N ALA A 137 -13.09 -2.54 13.01
CA ALA A 137 -13.50 -1.50 12.07
C ALA A 137 -15.00 -1.60 11.71
N LEU A 138 -15.52 -2.80 11.42
CA LEU A 138 -16.95 -3.03 11.18
C LEU A 138 -17.80 -2.51 12.34
N LYS A 139 -17.39 -2.83 13.58
CA LYS A 139 -18.06 -2.37 14.79
C LYS A 139 -18.01 -0.85 14.94
N ARG A 140 -16.84 -0.24 14.74
CA ARG A 140 -16.63 1.20 14.95
C ARG A 140 -17.41 2.05 13.96
N GLU A 141 -17.53 1.58 12.72
CA GLU A 141 -18.28 2.24 11.65
C GLU A 141 -19.76 1.88 11.64
N ASN A 142 -20.24 1.15 12.65
CA ASN A 142 -21.63 0.70 12.76
C ASN A 142 -22.14 -0.01 11.50
N VAL A 143 -21.31 -0.88 10.91
CA VAL A 143 -21.69 -1.63 9.70
C VAL A 143 -22.98 -2.41 9.98
N PRO A 144 -24.00 -2.26 9.12
CA PRO A 144 -25.29 -2.89 9.35
C PRO A 144 -25.17 -4.40 9.55
N LYS A 145 -25.89 -4.88 10.56
CA LYS A 145 -26.05 -6.29 10.89
C LYS A 145 -27.16 -6.93 10.06
N ASP A 146 -27.30 -6.54 8.81
CA ASP A 146 -28.38 -6.99 7.92
C ASP A 146 -27.81 -7.10 6.51
N ALA A 147 -27.78 -8.33 5.99
CA ALA A 147 -27.20 -8.64 4.69
C ALA A 147 -27.92 -7.98 3.51
N THR A 148 -29.13 -7.47 3.72
CA THR A 148 -29.89 -6.77 2.69
C THR A 148 -29.42 -5.33 2.49
N LYS A 149 -28.73 -4.74 3.49
CA LYS A 149 -28.35 -3.33 3.48
C LYS A 149 -27.24 -3.03 2.46
N PRO A 150 -27.29 -1.86 1.79
CA PRO A 150 -26.32 -1.52 0.75
C PRO A 150 -24.86 -1.58 1.21
N ASP A 151 -24.55 -1.04 2.39
CA ASP A 151 -23.18 -1.02 2.88
C ASP A 151 -22.63 -2.41 3.16
N TYR A 152 -23.43 -3.28 3.77
CA TYR A 152 -23.06 -4.69 3.97
C TYR A 152 -22.74 -5.36 2.64
N LYS A 153 -23.63 -5.24 1.64
CA LYS A 153 -23.46 -5.86 0.32
C LYS A 153 -22.18 -5.38 -0.38
N LYS A 154 -21.87 -4.10 -0.30
CA LYS A 154 -20.66 -3.53 -0.92
C LYS A 154 -19.39 -3.98 -0.21
N ILE A 155 -19.40 -4.02 1.13
CA ILE A 155 -18.26 -4.54 1.90
C ILE A 155 -18.05 -6.02 1.56
N LEU A 156 -19.12 -6.83 1.53
CA LEU A 156 -19.06 -8.23 1.14
C LEU A 156 -18.47 -8.41 -0.26
N ALA A 157 -19.01 -7.69 -1.26
CA ALA A 157 -18.52 -7.75 -2.64
C ALA A 157 -17.05 -7.35 -2.75
N GLY A 158 -16.61 -6.33 -1.98
CA GLY A 158 -15.19 -5.94 -1.93
C GLY A 158 -14.30 -7.03 -1.33
N CYS A 159 -14.75 -7.72 -0.27
CA CYS A 159 -14.04 -8.88 0.27
C CYS A 159 -14.00 -10.06 -0.71
N GLU A 160 -15.08 -10.33 -1.44
CA GLU A 160 -15.11 -11.35 -2.51
C GLU A 160 -14.12 -11.02 -3.64
N ALA A 161 -14.06 -9.75 -4.07
CA ALA A 161 -13.09 -9.27 -5.04
C ALA A 161 -11.65 -9.45 -4.53
N ALA A 162 -11.39 -9.14 -3.26
CA ALA A 162 -10.09 -9.34 -2.63
C ALA A 162 -9.67 -10.82 -2.64
N VAL A 163 -10.59 -11.74 -2.33
CA VAL A 163 -10.35 -13.19 -2.41
C VAL A 163 -10.05 -13.60 -3.85
N LYS A 164 -10.83 -13.12 -4.82
CA LYS A 164 -10.66 -13.45 -6.25
C LYS A 164 -9.27 -13.13 -6.78
N VAL A 165 -8.68 -12.01 -6.36
CA VAL A 165 -7.32 -11.62 -6.77
C VAL A 165 -6.23 -12.12 -5.82
N GLY A 166 -6.60 -12.87 -4.78
CA GLY A 166 -5.67 -13.32 -3.75
C GLY A 166 -4.95 -12.16 -3.07
N LEU A 167 -5.68 -11.10 -2.72
CA LEU A 167 -5.11 -9.87 -2.17
C LEU A 167 -4.28 -10.17 -0.91
N ARG A 168 -3.04 -9.69 -0.89
CA ARG A 168 -2.09 -9.88 0.21
C ARG A 168 -1.93 -8.60 1.00
N ASP A 169 -1.45 -8.75 2.23
CA ASP A 169 -1.25 -7.64 3.17
C ASP A 169 -2.54 -6.80 3.29
N CYS A 170 -3.67 -7.48 3.49
CA CYS A 170 -5.00 -6.86 3.42
C CYS A 170 -5.12 -5.74 4.47
N GLN A 171 -5.14 -4.50 4.00
CA GLN A 171 -5.24 -3.29 4.81
C GLN A 171 -6.20 -2.32 4.14
N GLY A 172 -6.86 -1.48 4.91
CA GLY A 172 -7.85 -0.58 4.34
C GLY A 172 -8.59 0.26 5.35
N PHE A 173 -9.70 0.83 4.89
CA PHE A 173 -10.61 1.64 5.66
C PHE A 173 -12.05 1.17 5.44
N ILE A 174 -12.87 1.34 6.47
CA ILE A 174 -14.31 1.16 6.42
C ILE A 174 -14.95 2.48 6.82
N LYS A 175 -16.04 2.87 6.16
CA LYS A 175 -16.90 4.00 6.52
C LYS A 175 -18.30 3.77 5.95
N THR A 176 -19.31 3.76 6.80
CA THR A 176 -20.70 3.58 6.35
C THR A 176 -21.30 4.87 5.82
N GLY A 177 -22.40 4.76 5.06
CA GLY A 177 -23.15 5.91 4.54
C GLY A 177 -22.50 6.63 3.37
N ILE A 178 -21.49 6.03 2.73
CA ILE A 178 -20.84 6.59 1.52
C ILE A 178 -20.97 5.62 0.33
N SER A 179 -20.62 6.09 -0.86
CA SER A 179 -20.75 5.32 -2.10
C SER A 179 -19.93 4.01 -2.10
N GLU A 180 -18.72 4.04 -1.54
CA GLU A 180 -17.79 2.91 -1.47
C GLU A 180 -17.34 2.73 0.00
N PRO A 181 -18.05 1.91 0.79
CA PRO A 181 -17.88 1.84 2.25
C PRO A 181 -16.67 1.01 2.72
N LEU A 182 -15.99 0.34 1.80
CA LEU A 182 -14.74 -0.40 2.03
C LEU A 182 -13.73 0.08 1.00
N ARG A 183 -12.51 0.38 1.42
CA ARG A 183 -11.39 0.63 0.50
C ARG A 183 -10.14 -0.07 0.97
N PHE A 184 -9.54 -0.87 0.11
CA PHE A 184 -8.22 -1.42 0.32
C PHE A 184 -7.15 -0.39 0.00
N ILE A 185 -6.10 -0.41 0.81
CA ILE A 185 -4.85 0.32 0.57
C ILE A 185 -3.74 -0.71 0.45
N ASP A 186 -2.62 -0.32 -0.16
CA ASP A 186 -1.46 -1.19 -0.35
C ASP A 186 -1.80 -2.48 -1.12
N VAL A 187 -2.33 -2.29 -2.34
CA VAL A 187 -2.85 -3.38 -3.17
C VAL A 187 -1.72 -4.24 -3.72
N HIS A 188 -1.62 -5.48 -3.23
CA HIS A 188 -0.72 -6.50 -3.72
C HIS A 188 -1.49 -7.76 -4.12
N THR A 189 -1.54 -8.08 -5.40
CA THR A 189 -2.33 -9.24 -5.87
C THR A 189 -1.54 -10.54 -5.72
N GLY A 190 -2.24 -11.66 -5.57
CA GLY A 190 -1.64 -12.99 -5.53
C GLY A 190 -1.15 -13.49 -6.90
N TRP A 191 -1.01 -12.61 -7.90
CA TRP A 191 -0.76 -12.99 -9.28
C TRP A 191 0.53 -13.81 -9.44
N ASN A 192 0.39 -14.97 -10.08
CA ASN A 192 1.48 -15.84 -10.44
C ASN A 192 1.74 -15.75 -11.96
N ALA A 193 2.85 -15.13 -12.33
CA ALA A 193 3.20 -14.91 -13.73
C ALA A 193 3.48 -16.21 -14.52
N GLN A 194 3.84 -17.30 -13.84
CA GLN A 194 4.12 -18.60 -14.46
C GLN A 194 2.82 -19.34 -14.78
N THR A 195 1.87 -19.37 -13.84
CA THR A 195 0.59 -20.08 -14.02
C THR A 195 -0.51 -19.21 -14.62
N LYS A 196 -0.28 -17.90 -14.74
CA LYS A 196 -1.26 -16.89 -15.20
C LYS A 196 -2.56 -16.92 -14.37
N LYS A 197 -2.43 -17.16 -13.07
CA LYS A 197 -3.54 -17.26 -12.11
C LYS A 197 -3.20 -16.53 -10.82
N PHE A 198 -4.24 -16.14 -10.07
CA PHE A 198 -4.06 -15.66 -8.70
C PHE A 198 -3.87 -16.84 -7.74
N ASN A 199 -2.82 -16.78 -6.93
CA ASN A 199 -2.67 -17.65 -5.78
C ASN A 199 -3.63 -17.21 -4.67
N PRO A 200 -4.17 -18.13 -3.85
CA PRO A 200 -5.05 -17.78 -2.75
C PRO A 200 -4.33 -16.94 -1.68
N SER A 201 -5.12 -16.24 -0.86
CA SER A 201 -4.64 -15.45 0.26
C SER A 201 -5.52 -15.68 1.49
N GLY A 202 -4.96 -16.35 2.50
CA GLY A 202 -5.67 -16.60 3.75
C GLY A 202 -6.06 -15.32 4.50
N GLU A 203 -5.36 -14.20 4.25
CA GLU A 203 -5.78 -12.90 4.79
C GLU A 203 -7.07 -12.40 4.15
N ALA A 204 -7.19 -12.50 2.82
CA ALA A 204 -8.41 -12.12 2.10
C ALA A 204 -9.58 -13.03 2.48
N ASP A 205 -9.33 -14.34 2.57
CA ASP A 205 -10.33 -15.31 3.03
C ASP A 205 -10.83 -14.96 4.44
N ALA A 206 -9.92 -14.60 5.36
CA ALA A 206 -10.30 -14.22 6.72
C ALA A 206 -11.19 -12.96 6.77
N LEU A 207 -11.00 -12.00 5.86
CA LEU A 207 -11.89 -10.82 5.77
C LEU A 207 -13.28 -11.20 5.26
N LEU A 208 -13.34 -12.06 4.23
CA LEU A 208 -14.60 -12.54 3.67
C LEU A 208 -15.40 -13.34 4.70
N GLU A 209 -14.75 -14.25 5.42
CA GLU A 209 -15.41 -15.01 6.47
C GLU A 209 -15.83 -14.12 7.65
N ALA A 210 -15.06 -13.06 7.96
CA ALA A 210 -15.45 -12.09 8.98
C ALA A 210 -16.72 -11.30 8.61
N ILE A 211 -16.86 -10.82 7.37
CA ILE A 211 -18.09 -10.11 6.96
C ILE A 211 -19.29 -11.06 6.82
N LYS A 212 -19.09 -12.31 6.38
CA LYS A 212 -20.16 -13.32 6.35
C LYS A 212 -20.64 -13.70 7.76
N ALA A 213 -19.71 -13.81 8.71
CA ALA A 213 -20.01 -14.08 10.11
C ALA A 213 -20.45 -12.83 10.89
N TRP A 214 -20.38 -11.63 10.29
CA TRP A 214 -20.85 -10.40 10.91
C TRP A 214 -22.33 -10.59 11.26
N PRO A 215 -22.74 -10.40 12.54
CA PRO A 215 -24.02 -10.90 13.00
C PRO A 215 -25.13 -10.32 12.12
N THR A 216 -25.85 -11.18 11.40
CA THR A 216 -27.02 -10.75 10.64
C THR A 216 -28.25 -10.96 11.51
N SER A 217 -28.95 -9.89 11.89
CA SER A 217 -30.31 -10.02 12.41
C SER A 217 -31.15 -10.66 11.30
N LYS A 218 -31.73 -11.83 11.61
CA LYS A 218 -32.69 -12.52 10.75
C LYS A 218 -33.88 -11.64 10.42
#